data_AF-A0A200R7V1-F1
#
_entry.id   AF-A0A200R7V1-F1
#
_cell.length_a   1.000
_cell.length_b   1.000
_cell.length_c   1.000
_cell.angle_alpha   90.00
_cell.angle_beta   90.00
_cell.angle_gamma   90.00
#
_symmetry.space_group_name_H-M   'P 1'
#
loop_
_entity.id
_entity.type
_entity.pdbx_description
1 polymer ?
#
loop_
_entity_poly.entity_id
_entity_poly.type
_entity_poly.pdbx_seq_one_letter_code
_entity_poly.pdbx_strand_id
1 'polypeptide(L)'
;MNSSGVQPFVTLFHWDLPQALDDEYGGFLSPHIVLNWEKKTEVFKSVGWSEYEILSAFRLQPNFMLTSEEKIRKMIDFFVNKLGLKPSNVAQYPNLILYSLEKRIIPWSSVIQVLKSKGLMKKDQGVITALHLSKDAFEKRYVIKYQETVPKVIEAYQGYYILLKPKSPSCGTIYTVHNQQKEKTCVTEWRFVQREFDRLTTELALLEGSEDIC
;
A
#
# COMPACT_ATOMS: atom_id res chain seq x y z
N MET A 1 -23.47 11.28 -42.76
CA MET A 1 -23.35 10.18 -41.77
C MET A 1 -23.38 10.82 -40.40
N ASN A 2 -24.27 10.32 -39.55
CA ASN A 2 -24.87 11.02 -38.42
C ASN A 2 -23.84 11.55 -37.40
N SER A 3 -23.70 12.87 -37.41
CA SER A 3 -23.16 13.69 -36.32
C SER A 3 -24.17 13.70 -35.18
N SER A 4 -24.15 12.67 -34.34
CA SER A 4 -24.79 12.73 -33.02
C SER A 4 -24.19 13.94 -32.28
N GLY A 5 -25.00 14.98 -32.05
CA GLY A 5 -24.63 16.24 -31.41
C GLY A 5 -24.24 16.10 -29.94
N VAL A 6 -23.24 15.26 -29.66
CA VAL A 6 -22.62 15.12 -28.35
C VAL A 6 -21.55 16.19 -28.26
N GLN A 7 -21.88 17.28 -27.57
CA GLN A 7 -20.89 18.26 -27.16
C GLN A 7 -19.95 17.57 -26.15
N PRO A 8 -18.63 17.51 -26.37
CA PRO A 8 -17.74 16.97 -25.37
C PRO A 8 -17.75 17.92 -24.17
N PHE A 9 -18.36 17.49 -23.07
CA PHE A 9 -18.10 18.14 -21.79
C PHE A 9 -16.83 17.51 -21.25
N VAL A 10 -15.82 18.33 -21.01
CA VAL A 10 -14.70 17.92 -20.17
C VAL A 10 -15.30 17.64 -18.81
N THR A 11 -15.30 16.39 -18.35
CA THR A 11 -15.39 16.11 -16.92
C THR A 11 -14.13 16.69 -16.30
N LEU A 12 -14.18 17.98 -15.94
CA LEU A 12 -13.23 18.56 -15.00
C LEU A 12 -13.31 17.64 -13.78
N PHE A 13 -12.30 16.81 -13.55
CA PHE A 13 -12.17 16.11 -12.27
C PHE A 13 -11.92 17.20 -11.25
N HIS A 14 -13.01 17.65 -10.61
CA HIS A 14 -13.10 18.84 -9.76
C HIS A 14 -12.30 18.59 -8.47
N TRP A 15 -11.01 18.85 -8.55
CA TRP A 15 -10.06 18.84 -7.45
C TRP A 15 -9.59 20.25 -7.15
N ASP A 16 -10.47 21.22 -7.29
CA ASP A 16 -10.34 22.45 -6.52
C ASP A 16 -10.96 22.13 -5.17
N LEU A 17 -10.16 22.20 -4.10
CA LEU A 17 -10.70 22.25 -2.76
C LEU A 17 -11.69 23.41 -2.73
N PRO A 18 -12.95 23.23 -2.30
CA PRO A 18 -13.89 24.34 -2.22
C PRO A 18 -13.22 25.50 -1.48
N GLN A 19 -13.17 26.69 -2.08
CA GLN A 19 -12.42 27.85 -1.55
C GLN A 19 -12.69 28.09 -0.06
N ALA A 20 -13.94 27.88 0.37
CA ALA A 20 -14.33 27.98 1.78
C ALA A 20 -13.54 27.04 2.70
N LEU A 21 -13.24 25.80 2.29
CA LEU A 21 -12.43 24.85 3.06
C LEU A 21 -10.94 25.18 3.00
N ASP A 22 -10.46 25.74 1.90
CA ASP A 22 -9.08 26.21 1.79
C ASP A 22 -8.84 27.43 2.71
N ASP A 23 -9.77 28.38 2.70
CA ASP A 23 -9.75 29.56 3.55
C ASP A 23 -9.93 29.21 5.04
N GLU A 24 -10.74 28.19 5.36
CA GLU A 24 -11.05 27.80 6.74
C GLU A 24 -9.99 26.87 7.35
N TYR A 25 -9.43 25.94 6.58
CA TYR A 25 -8.53 24.89 7.09
C TYR A 25 -7.09 24.95 6.52
N GLY A 26 -6.80 25.89 5.62
CA GLY A 26 -5.51 26.03 4.93
C GLY A 26 -5.25 24.98 3.85
N GLY A 27 -6.29 24.22 3.49
CA GLY A 27 -6.25 23.14 2.51
C GLY A 27 -5.06 22.21 2.64
N PHE A 28 -4.40 21.90 1.53
CA PHE A 28 -3.23 21.03 1.52
C PHE A 28 -2.00 21.59 2.19
N LEU A 29 -1.96 22.91 2.37
CA LEU A 29 -0.91 23.60 3.11
C LEU A 29 -1.24 23.71 4.60
N SER A 30 -2.31 23.06 5.06
CA SER A 30 -2.61 22.96 6.48
C SER A 30 -1.36 22.47 7.23
N PRO A 31 -0.90 23.19 8.28
CA PRO A 31 0.30 22.81 9.02
C PRO A 31 0.27 21.35 9.49
N HIS A 32 -0.91 20.81 9.78
CA HIS A 32 -1.07 19.41 10.17
C HIS A 32 -0.72 18.41 9.06
N ILE A 33 -1.05 18.72 7.80
CA ILE A 33 -0.74 17.87 6.65
C ILE A 33 0.76 17.90 6.36
N VAL A 34 1.36 19.10 6.37
CA VAL A 34 2.80 19.29 6.15
C VAL A 34 3.62 18.56 7.22
N LEU A 35 3.29 18.75 8.50
CA LEU A 35 3.96 18.08 9.61
C LEU A 35 3.81 16.55 9.54
N ASN A 36 2.62 16.05 9.17
CA ASN A 36 2.43 14.61 9.01
C ASN A 36 3.25 14.07 7.82
N TRP A 37 3.32 14.81 6.72
CA TRP A 37 4.14 14.45 5.56
C TRP A 37 5.63 14.35 5.91
N GLU A 38 6.18 15.38 6.54
CA GLU A 38 7.58 15.42 6.98
C GLU A 38 7.87 14.24 7.91
N LYS A 39 7.02 14.03 8.92
CA LYS A 39 7.17 12.93 9.87
C LYS A 39 7.16 11.56 9.18
N LYS A 40 6.26 11.33 8.22
CA LYS A 40 6.21 10.07 7.46
C LYS A 40 7.43 9.92 6.57
N THR A 41 7.86 10.99 5.92
CA THR A 41 9.05 11.00 5.06
C THR A 41 10.28 10.62 5.86
N GLU A 42 10.47 11.17 7.06
CA GLU A 42 11.57 10.78 7.96
C GLU A 42 11.52 9.31 8.37
N VAL A 43 10.32 8.76 8.60
CA VAL A 43 10.16 7.32 8.85
C VAL A 43 10.64 6.50 7.66
N PHE A 44 10.24 6.87 6.43
CA PHE A 44 10.66 6.16 5.21
C PHE A 44 12.16 6.30 4.93
N LYS A 45 12.74 7.48 5.15
CA LYS A 45 14.19 7.72 5.08
C LYS A 45 14.93 6.83 6.09
N SER A 46 14.43 6.73 7.32
CA SER A 46 15.04 5.90 8.37
C SER A 46 15.07 4.39 8.05
N VAL A 47 14.19 3.92 7.15
CA VAL A 47 14.16 2.52 6.69
C VAL A 47 14.85 2.29 5.35
N GLY A 48 15.56 3.31 4.85
CA GLY A 48 16.43 3.22 3.68
C GLY A 48 15.77 3.56 2.36
N TRP A 49 14.63 4.25 2.35
CA TRP A 49 14.10 4.83 1.11
C TRP A 49 14.73 6.21 0.88
N SER A 50 15.08 6.48 -0.38
CA SER A 50 15.41 7.83 -0.82
C SER A 50 14.17 8.69 -0.93
N GLU A 51 14.37 10.01 -0.93
CA GLU A 51 13.29 10.97 -1.18
C GLU A 51 12.60 10.68 -2.52
N TYR A 52 13.37 10.50 -3.60
CA TYR A 52 12.84 10.12 -4.90
C TYR A 52 11.94 8.88 -4.88
N GLU A 53 12.29 7.85 -4.11
CA GLU A 53 11.48 6.63 -3.97
C GLU A 53 10.19 6.87 -3.20
N ILE A 54 10.22 7.66 -2.13
CA ILE A 54 9.02 8.05 -1.36
C ILE A 54 8.06 8.80 -2.28
N LEU A 55 8.59 9.76 -3.02
CA LEU A 55 7.86 10.59 -3.96
C LEU A 55 7.26 9.75 -5.11
N SER A 56 8.06 8.85 -5.70
CA SER A 56 7.60 7.93 -6.74
C SER A 56 6.53 6.97 -6.23
N ALA A 57 6.70 6.42 -5.02
CA ALA A 57 5.71 5.56 -4.39
C ALA A 57 4.41 6.32 -4.13
N PHE A 58 4.51 7.58 -3.68
CA PHE A 58 3.37 8.45 -3.45
C PHE A 58 2.55 8.63 -4.72
N ARG A 59 3.23 8.93 -5.84
CA ARG A 59 2.66 9.02 -7.19
C ARG A 59 2.03 7.72 -7.71
N LEU A 60 2.27 6.57 -7.08
CA LEU A 60 1.61 5.31 -7.42
C LEU A 60 0.45 4.98 -6.48
N GLN A 61 0.55 5.36 -5.22
CA GLN A 61 -0.49 5.15 -4.22
C GLN A 61 -0.31 6.14 -3.08
N PRO A 62 -1.11 7.20 -2.94
CA PRO A 62 -0.91 8.17 -1.85
C PRO A 62 -1.33 7.60 -0.49
N ASN A 63 -2.24 6.62 -0.46
CA ASN A 63 -2.82 6.08 0.77
C ASN A 63 -1.81 5.45 1.73
N PHE A 64 -0.62 5.01 1.29
CA PHE A 64 0.32 4.41 2.25
C PHE A 64 0.83 5.43 3.29
N MET A 65 0.76 6.75 3.00
CA MET A 65 1.10 7.82 3.94
C MET A 65 0.12 7.92 5.12
N LEU A 66 -1.06 7.29 5.02
CA LEU A 66 -2.02 7.16 6.11
C LEU A 66 -1.71 6.03 7.08
N THR A 67 -0.80 5.14 6.71
CA THR A 67 -0.48 3.97 7.52
C THR A 67 0.24 4.39 8.80
N SER A 68 -0.06 3.76 9.94
CA SER A 68 0.68 4.04 11.18
C SER A 68 2.18 3.77 11.01
N GLU A 69 3.02 4.56 11.69
CA GLU A 69 4.48 4.45 11.61
C GLU A 69 4.95 3.06 12.05
N GLU A 70 4.32 2.52 13.10
CA GLU A 70 4.59 1.18 13.60
C GLU A 70 4.34 0.11 12.53
N LYS A 71 3.21 0.20 11.80
CA LYS A 71 2.89 -0.74 10.73
C LYS A 71 3.87 -0.61 9.58
N ILE A 72 4.28 0.60 9.20
CA ILE A 72 5.30 0.83 8.17
C ILE A 72 6.60 0.13 8.56
N ARG A 73 7.11 0.37 9.78
CA ARG A 73 8.35 -0.24 10.26
C ARG A 73 8.27 -1.77 10.28
N LYS A 74 7.17 -2.34 10.80
CA LYS A 74 6.94 -3.80 10.82
C LYS A 74 6.90 -4.41 9.42
N MET A 75 6.24 -3.74 8.48
CA MET A 75 6.15 -4.19 7.08
C MET A 75 7.52 -4.16 6.39
N ILE A 76 8.26 -3.06 6.55
CA ILE A 76 9.58 -2.92 5.92
C ILE A 76 10.60 -3.87 6.55
N ASP A 77 10.62 -4.03 7.87
CA ASP A 77 11.45 -5.03 8.57
C ASP A 77 11.18 -6.43 8.02
N PHE A 78 9.91 -6.81 7.86
CA PHE A 78 9.55 -8.10 7.29
C PHE A 78 10.10 -8.26 5.87
N PHE A 79 9.91 -7.28 4.99
CA PHE A 79 10.39 -7.39 3.61
C PHE A 79 11.92 -7.40 3.50
N VAL A 80 12.61 -6.50 4.21
CA VAL A 80 14.05 -6.32 4.09
C VAL A 80 14.79 -7.38 4.87
N ASN A 81 14.46 -7.55 6.16
CA ASN A 81 15.21 -8.44 7.05
C ASN A 81 14.74 -9.89 6.98
N LYS A 82 13.44 -10.15 6.82
CA LYS A 82 12.93 -11.55 6.74
C LYS A 82 12.93 -12.11 5.33
N LEU A 83 12.64 -11.32 4.31
CA LEU A 83 12.61 -11.78 2.92
C LEU A 83 13.87 -11.44 2.11
N GLY A 84 14.74 -10.59 2.63
CA GLY A 84 15.97 -10.18 1.93
C GLY A 84 15.71 -9.28 0.73
N LEU A 85 14.55 -8.60 0.67
CA LEU A 85 14.22 -7.69 -0.42
C LEU A 85 14.96 -6.36 -0.24
N LYS A 86 15.31 -5.70 -1.36
CA LYS A 86 15.81 -4.33 -1.28
C LYS A 86 14.67 -3.36 -0.96
N PRO A 87 14.90 -2.33 -0.12
CA PRO A 87 13.90 -1.30 0.16
C PRO A 87 13.35 -0.66 -1.12
N SER A 88 14.22 -0.43 -2.11
CA SER A 88 13.88 0.12 -3.42
C SER A 88 12.86 -0.71 -4.21
N ASN A 89 12.91 -2.04 -4.08
CA ASN A 89 11.93 -2.89 -4.74
C ASN A 89 10.56 -2.81 -4.04
N VAL A 90 10.53 -2.59 -2.73
CA VAL A 90 9.27 -2.38 -1.99
C VAL A 90 8.64 -1.03 -2.35
N ALA A 91 9.46 0.00 -2.57
CA ALA A 91 9.01 1.34 -2.96
C ALA A 91 8.24 1.37 -4.29
N GLN A 92 8.55 0.45 -5.21
CA GLN A 92 7.81 0.31 -6.47
C GLN A 92 6.37 -0.20 -6.28
N TYR A 93 6.03 -0.73 -5.10
CA TYR A 93 4.73 -1.34 -4.81
C TYR A 93 4.17 -0.88 -3.46
N PRO A 94 3.88 0.44 -3.30
CA PRO A 94 3.38 1.03 -2.05
C PRO A 94 2.12 0.36 -1.49
N ASN A 95 1.29 -0.23 -2.37
CA ASN A 95 0.12 -1.02 -1.99
C ASN A 95 0.43 -2.18 -1.02
N LEU A 96 1.66 -2.71 -1.03
CA LEU A 96 2.07 -3.76 -0.10
C LEU A 96 1.98 -3.32 1.36
N ILE A 97 2.29 -2.06 1.66
CA ILE A 97 2.24 -1.47 3.01
C ILE A 97 0.79 -1.40 3.51
N LEU A 98 -0.18 -1.30 2.60
CA LEU A 98 -1.60 -1.21 2.95
C LEU A 98 -2.19 -2.56 3.35
N TYR A 99 -1.65 -3.67 2.84
CA TYR A 99 -2.14 -5.00 3.17
C TYR A 99 -1.93 -5.36 4.65
N SER A 100 -2.62 -6.42 5.09
CA SER A 100 -2.42 -6.99 6.42
C SER A 100 -1.15 -7.84 6.41
N LEU A 101 -0.21 -7.53 7.31
CA LEU A 101 1.01 -8.31 7.50
C LEU A 101 0.67 -9.77 7.82
N GLU A 102 -0.14 -9.97 8.86
CA GLU A 102 -0.50 -11.29 9.36
C GLU A 102 -1.44 -12.04 8.42
N LYS A 103 -2.51 -11.38 7.94
CA LYS A 103 -3.56 -12.07 7.17
C LYS A 103 -3.20 -12.42 5.75
N ARG A 104 -2.22 -11.73 5.18
CA ARG A 104 -1.95 -11.79 3.74
C ARG A 104 -0.47 -11.92 3.44
N ILE A 105 0.36 -11.00 3.92
CA ILE A 105 1.77 -10.94 3.54
C ILE A 105 2.53 -12.16 4.08
N ILE A 106 2.35 -12.53 5.35
CA ILE A 106 3.01 -13.69 5.95
C ILE A 106 2.59 -15.00 5.25
N PRO A 107 1.29 -15.33 5.11
CA PRO A 107 0.86 -16.58 4.46
C PRO A 107 1.40 -16.72 3.03
N TRP A 108 1.35 -15.66 2.25
CA TRP A 108 1.84 -15.70 0.87
C TRP A 108 3.35 -15.79 0.78
N SER A 109 4.05 -15.10 1.67
CA SER A 109 5.51 -15.19 1.77
C SER A 109 5.95 -16.61 2.14
N SER A 110 5.25 -17.28 3.06
CA SER A 110 5.54 -18.67 3.44
C SER A 110 5.43 -19.62 2.26
N VAL A 111 4.34 -19.52 1.47
CA VAL A 111 4.18 -20.31 0.24
C VAL A 111 5.29 -20.03 -0.76
N ILE A 112 5.57 -18.75 -1.01
CA ILE A 112 6.61 -18.35 -1.96
C ILE A 112 7.99 -18.84 -1.51
N GLN A 113 8.31 -18.80 -0.21
CA GLN A 113 9.56 -19.32 0.33
C GLN A 113 9.68 -20.84 0.13
N VAL A 114 8.61 -21.61 0.35
CA VAL A 114 8.59 -23.05 0.06
C VAL A 114 8.88 -23.30 -1.42
N LEU A 115 8.21 -22.58 -2.32
CA LEU A 115 8.43 -22.71 -3.76
C LEU A 115 9.86 -22.28 -4.19
N LYS A 116 10.41 -21.22 -3.58
CA LYS A 116 11.79 -20.76 -3.81
C LYS A 116 12.80 -21.83 -3.36
N SER A 117 12.58 -22.47 -2.19
CA SER A 117 13.44 -23.55 -1.68
C SER A 117 13.44 -24.81 -2.56
N LYS A 118 12.38 -25.01 -3.35
CA LYS A 118 12.27 -26.12 -4.32
C LYS A 118 12.74 -25.74 -5.73
N GLY A 119 13.22 -24.51 -5.93
CA GLY A 119 13.66 -24.02 -7.24
C GLY A 119 12.52 -23.74 -8.24
N LEU A 120 11.27 -23.69 -7.76
CA LEU A 120 10.07 -23.54 -8.60
C LEU A 120 9.69 -22.07 -8.88
N MET A 121 10.41 -21.11 -8.27
CA MET A 121 10.25 -19.67 -8.50
C MET A 121 11.62 -18.98 -8.62
N LYS A 122 11.76 -18.04 -9.56
CA LYS A 122 13.00 -17.27 -9.81
C LYS A 122 12.88 -15.80 -9.38
N LYS A 123 13.99 -15.30 -8.80
CA LYS A 123 14.33 -13.91 -8.38
C LYS A 123 13.28 -13.15 -7.54
N ASP A 124 13.78 -12.13 -6.84
CA ASP A 124 12.99 -11.33 -5.88
C ASP A 124 11.83 -10.56 -6.53
N GLN A 125 11.92 -10.22 -7.82
CA GLN A 125 10.82 -9.63 -8.59
C GLN A 125 9.58 -10.57 -8.67
N GLY A 126 9.79 -11.88 -8.71
CA GLY A 126 8.72 -12.87 -8.72
C GLY A 126 7.98 -12.94 -7.37
N VAL A 127 8.70 -12.69 -6.26
CA VAL A 127 8.13 -12.63 -4.90
C VAL A 127 7.17 -11.45 -4.80
N ILE A 128 7.63 -10.26 -5.19
CA ILE A 128 6.86 -9.02 -5.10
C ILE A 128 5.60 -9.09 -5.98
N THR A 129 5.76 -9.56 -7.23
CA THR A 129 4.63 -9.75 -8.13
C THR A 129 3.59 -10.71 -7.54
N ALA A 130 4.02 -11.80 -6.90
CA ALA A 130 3.12 -12.75 -6.27
C ALA A 130 2.37 -12.14 -5.07
N LEU A 131 3.04 -11.32 -4.24
CA LEU A 131 2.43 -10.65 -3.09
C LEU A 131 1.41 -9.57 -3.47
N HIS A 132 1.43 -9.09 -4.71
CA HIS A 132 0.47 -8.10 -5.22
C HIS A 132 -0.80 -8.73 -5.82
N LEU A 133 -0.82 -10.05 -6.06
CA LEU A 133 -1.98 -10.72 -6.69
C LEU A 133 -3.25 -10.64 -5.83
N SER A 134 -4.42 -10.82 -6.46
CA SER A 134 -5.63 -11.12 -5.71
C SER A 134 -5.53 -12.49 -5.02
N LYS A 135 -6.36 -12.73 -4.00
CA LYS A 135 -6.39 -14.02 -3.29
C LYS A 135 -6.60 -15.18 -4.27
N ASP A 136 -7.64 -15.09 -5.10
CA ASP A 136 -7.98 -16.14 -6.06
C ASP A 136 -6.86 -16.38 -7.08
N ALA A 137 -6.22 -15.32 -7.55
CA ALA A 137 -5.10 -15.44 -8.49
C ALA A 137 -3.87 -16.08 -7.82
N PHE A 138 -3.59 -15.72 -6.56
CA PHE A 138 -2.51 -16.32 -5.80
C PHE A 138 -2.75 -17.82 -5.58
N GLU A 139 -3.94 -18.20 -5.11
CA GLU A 139 -4.31 -19.59 -4.85
C GLU A 139 -4.21 -20.45 -6.11
N LYS A 140 -4.79 -20.00 -7.23
CA LYS A 140 -4.72 -20.73 -8.50
C LYS A 140 -3.28 -20.93 -8.99
N ARG A 141 -2.44 -19.89 -8.89
CA ARG A 141 -1.09 -19.92 -9.47
C ARG A 141 -0.07 -20.66 -8.60
N TYR A 142 -0.18 -20.56 -7.28
CA TYR A 142 0.85 -21.01 -6.35
C TYR A 142 0.41 -22.07 -5.37
N VAL A 143 -0.87 -22.14 -5.01
CA VAL A 143 -1.37 -23.13 -4.05
C VAL A 143 -1.89 -24.35 -4.79
N ILE A 144 -2.99 -24.22 -5.54
CA ILE A 144 -3.65 -25.32 -6.25
C ILE A 144 -2.69 -26.00 -7.24
N LYS A 145 -1.89 -25.19 -7.96
CA LYS A 145 -0.93 -25.69 -8.94
C LYS A 145 0.12 -26.65 -8.34
N TYR A 146 0.55 -26.41 -7.10
CA TYR A 146 1.66 -27.13 -6.48
C TYR A 146 1.25 -27.99 -5.28
N GLN A 147 -0.03 -28.02 -4.90
CA GLN A 147 -0.49 -28.73 -3.71
C GLN A 147 -0.20 -30.25 -3.74
N GLU A 148 -0.25 -30.87 -4.92
CA GLU A 148 0.00 -32.31 -5.07
C GLU A 148 1.50 -32.61 -5.18
N THR A 149 2.25 -31.73 -5.86
CA THR A 149 3.70 -31.91 -6.09
C THR A 149 4.55 -31.45 -4.91
N VAL A 150 4.05 -30.49 -4.12
CA VAL A 150 4.69 -29.96 -2.93
C VAL A 150 3.64 -29.80 -1.82
N PRO A 151 3.26 -30.88 -1.12
CA PRO A 151 2.23 -30.84 -0.07
C PRO A 151 2.47 -29.79 1.02
N LYS A 152 3.75 -29.48 1.29
CA LYS A 152 4.17 -28.43 2.23
C LYS A 152 3.65 -27.02 1.87
N VAL A 153 3.26 -26.78 0.61
CA VAL A 153 2.61 -25.52 0.20
C VAL A 153 1.28 -25.33 0.92
N ILE A 154 0.50 -26.39 1.09
CA ILE A 154 -0.77 -26.34 1.80
C ILE A 154 -0.53 -26.06 3.28
N GLU A 155 0.44 -26.72 3.91
CA GLU A 155 0.81 -26.45 5.31
C GLU A 155 1.27 -25.01 5.52
N ALA A 156 2.11 -24.48 4.63
CA ALA A 156 2.58 -23.10 4.68
C ALA A 156 1.45 -22.07 4.48
N TYR A 157 0.46 -22.40 3.63
CA TYR A 157 -0.70 -21.56 3.39
C TYR A 157 -1.74 -21.64 4.53
N GLN A 158 -1.95 -22.85 5.07
CA GLN A 158 -2.96 -23.17 6.09
C GLN A 158 -2.49 -22.98 7.53
N GLY A 159 -1.18 -22.90 7.79
CA GLY A 159 -0.62 -22.56 9.11
C GLY A 159 -1.16 -21.24 9.67
N TYR A 160 -1.78 -20.42 8.80
CA TYR A 160 -2.54 -19.24 9.18
C TYR A 160 -4.08 -19.45 9.20
N TYR A 161 -4.65 -20.28 8.32
CA TYR A 161 -6.10 -20.55 8.26
C TYR A 161 -6.60 -21.33 9.49
N ILE A 162 -5.76 -22.17 10.12
CA ILE A 162 -6.09 -22.91 11.35
C ILE A 162 -6.18 -21.98 12.58
N LEU A 163 -5.46 -20.85 12.60
CA LEU A 163 -5.54 -19.83 13.67
C LEU A 163 -6.78 -18.92 13.54
N LEU A 164 -7.48 -18.95 12.40
CA LEU A 164 -8.69 -18.15 12.14
C LEU A 164 -10.00 -18.92 12.27
N LYS A 165 -9.99 -20.24 12.54
CA LYS A 165 -11.19 -20.87 13.07
C LYS A 165 -11.33 -20.42 14.53
N PRO A 166 -12.39 -19.70 14.92
CA PRO A 166 -12.73 -19.69 16.33
C PRO A 166 -12.91 -21.15 16.74
N LYS A 167 -12.24 -21.58 17.81
CA LYS A 167 -12.75 -22.74 18.56
C LYS A 167 -14.19 -22.37 18.87
N SER A 168 -15.15 -23.09 18.30
CA SER A 168 -16.52 -23.02 18.78
C SER A 168 -16.45 -23.21 20.29
N PRO A 169 -16.89 -22.23 21.12
CA PRO A 169 -17.03 -22.50 22.53
C PRO A 169 -18.22 -23.47 22.63
N SER A 170 -17.93 -24.75 22.85
CA SER A 170 -18.90 -25.62 23.46
C SER A 170 -19.18 -25.04 24.85
N CYS A 171 -20.36 -24.43 24.98
CA CYS A 171 -21.06 -24.12 26.22
C CYS A 171 -20.49 -22.98 27.10
N GLY A 172 -21.34 -21.96 27.28
CA GLY A 172 -21.53 -21.26 28.55
C GLY A 172 -20.46 -20.26 28.97
N THR A 173 -20.69 -18.97 28.70
CA THR A 173 -20.76 -17.91 29.73
C THR A 173 -21.31 -16.65 29.05
N ILE A 174 -22.36 -16.08 29.64
CA ILE A 174 -22.98 -14.82 29.24
C ILE A 174 -22.16 -13.71 29.91
N TYR A 175 -21.62 -12.77 29.13
CA TYR A 175 -21.20 -11.48 29.66
C TYR A 175 -21.97 -10.37 28.93
N THR A 176 -22.69 -9.59 29.72
CA THR A 176 -23.30 -8.33 29.33
C THR A 176 -22.28 -7.22 29.60
N VAL A 177 -21.90 -6.43 28.59
CA VAL A 177 -21.33 -5.08 28.81
C VAL A 177 -21.85 -4.11 27.76
N HIS A 178 -22.29 -2.97 28.27
CA HIS A 178 -22.88 -1.81 27.60
C HIS A 178 -21.91 -1.00 26.73
N ASN A 179 -22.42 -0.60 25.55
CA ASN A 179 -22.41 0.72 24.88
C ASN A 179 -21.12 1.58 24.68
N GLN A 180 -21.15 2.28 23.52
CA GLN A 180 -20.41 3.48 23.06
C GLN A 180 -19.01 3.23 22.46
N GLN A 181 -18.62 3.67 21.25
CA GLN A 181 -19.12 4.65 20.27
C GLN A 181 -18.63 4.20 18.87
N LYS A 182 -19.48 4.24 17.83
CA LYS A 182 -19.06 3.99 16.43
C LYS A 182 -18.59 5.30 15.80
N GLU A 183 -17.29 5.49 15.65
CA GLU A 183 -16.79 6.47 14.67
C GLU A 183 -16.95 5.89 13.27
N LYS A 184 -17.85 6.51 12.51
CA LYS A 184 -17.91 6.40 11.05
C LYS A 184 -16.95 7.47 10.52
N THR A 185 -15.88 7.07 9.84
CA THR A 185 -15.11 7.99 9.00
C THR A 185 -15.08 7.50 7.57
N CYS A 186 -15.43 8.44 6.70
CA CYS A 186 -15.93 8.26 5.35
C CYS A 186 -14.80 7.96 4.37
N VAL A 187 -15.09 7.08 3.41
CA VAL A 187 -14.18 6.68 2.34
C VAL A 187 -14.32 7.68 1.19
N THR A 188 -13.67 8.85 1.23
CA THR A 188 -13.78 9.86 0.14
C THR A 188 -12.61 10.87 -0.02
N GLU A 189 -11.35 10.62 0.38
CA GLU A 189 -10.36 11.74 0.47
C GLU A 189 -9.03 11.67 -0.33
N TRP A 190 -8.72 10.62 -1.09
CA TRP A 190 -7.28 10.38 -1.41
C TRP A 190 -6.85 10.36 -2.87
N ARG A 191 -7.57 11.05 -3.77
CA ARG A 191 -7.14 11.23 -5.17
C ARG A 191 -6.51 12.60 -5.45
N PHE A 192 -6.43 13.45 -4.43
CA PHE A 192 -6.12 14.87 -4.53
C PHE A 192 -4.61 15.16 -4.41
N VAL A 193 -3.88 14.41 -3.59
CA VAL A 193 -2.47 14.71 -3.27
C VAL A 193 -1.50 14.38 -4.43
N GLN A 194 -1.97 13.60 -5.41
CA GLN A 194 -1.15 13.12 -6.53
C GLN A 194 -0.76 14.20 -7.53
N ARG A 195 -1.53 15.28 -7.66
CA ARG A 195 -1.36 16.30 -8.71
C ARG A 195 -0.45 17.45 -8.30
N GLU A 196 -0.50 17.87 -7.03
CA GLU A 196 0.36 18.95 -6.54
C GLU A 196 1.82 18.50 -6.47
N PHE A 197 2.03 17.22 -6.19
CA PHE A 197 3.33 16.59 -6.23
C PHE A 197 3.94 16.56 -7.66
N ASP A 198 3.11 16.38 -8.69
CA ASP A 198 3.53 16.42 -10.10
C ASP A 198 3.83 17.86 -10.59
N ARG A 199 3.22 18.88 -9.96
CA ARG A 199 3.46 20.30 -10.25
C ARG A 199 4.77 20.79 -9.64
N LEU A 200 5.01 20.49 -8.37
CA LEU A 200 6.25 20.88 -7.67
C LEU A 200 7.49 20.21 -8.28
N THR A 201 7.37 18.98 -8.79
CA THR A 201 8.46 18.31 -9.51
C THR A 201 8.70 18.89 -10.92
N THR A 202 7.69 19.48 -11.55
CA THR A 202 7.84 20.20 -12.82
C THR A 202 8.44 21.59 -12.61
N GLU A 203 8.09 22.29 -11.53
CA GLU A 203 8.66 23.59 -11.16
C GLU A 203 10.12 23.47 -10.68
N LEU A 204 10.49 22.42 -9.94
CA LEU A 204 11.88 22.10 -9.60
C LEU A 204 12.74 21.81 -10.85
N ALA A 205 12.21 21.08 -11.83
CA ALA A 205 12.90 20.81 -13.09
C ALA A 205 13.09 22.05 -13.99
N LEU A 206 12.27 23.09 -13.81
CA LEU A 206 12.42 24.38 -14.50
C LEU A 206 13.38 25.34 -13.78
N LEU A 207 13.52 25.22 -12.45
CA LEU A 207 14.47 26.01 -11.67
C LEU A 207 15.92 25.49 -11.83
N GLU A 208 16.11 24.18 -11.94
CA GLU A 208 17.42 23.55 -12.22
C GLU A 208 17.91 23.79 -13.67
N GLY A 209 17.07 24.31 -14.56
CA GLY A 209 17.43 24.66 -15.95
C GLY A 209 17.99 26.08 -16.14
N SER A 210 18.33 26.79 -15.06
CA SER A 210 18.75 28.20 -15.11
C SER A 210 20.17 28.49 -14.60
N GLU A 211 21.00 27.46 -14.44
CA GLU A 211 22.46 27.60 -14.29
C GLU A 211 23.16 27.13 -15.57
N ASP A 212 23.26 28.02 -16.57
CA ASP A 212 24.37 28.10 -17.54
C ASP A 212 24.05 29.14 -18.64
N ILE A 213 24.16 30.43 -18.31
CA ILE A 213 24.65 31.48 -19.24
C ILE A 213 25.41 32.56 -18.43
N CYS A 214 26.68 32.30 -18.14
CA CYS A 214 27.84 33.17 -18.45
C CYS A 214 29.13 32.49 -17.99
#